data_AF-A0A7C3RUP0-F1
#
_entry.id   AF-A0A7C3RUP0-F1
#
_cell.length_a   1.000
_cell.length_b   1.000
_cell.length_c   1.000
_cell.angle_alpha   90.00
_cell.angle_beta   90.00
_cell.angle_gamma   90.00
#
_symmetry.space_group_name_H-M   'P 1'
#
loop_
_entity.id
_entity.type
_entity.pdbx_description
1 polymer ?
#
loop_
_entity_poly.entity_id
_entity_poly.type
_entity_poly.pdbx_seq_one_letter_code
_entity_poly.pdbx_strand_id
1 'polypeptide(L)'
;MATRTRTVRRRYQPRRTDAQQTSPKEEGIPVEGVVTETLPNAMFRVKLESGHEVLAHVCGKIRMNYVRILPGDRVKVELSPYDLTRGRIMWRYK
;
A
#
# COMPACT_ATOMS: atom_id res chain seq x y z
N MET A 1 26.60 -18.14 -57.59
CA MET A 1 26.06 -16.91 -56.96
C MET A 1 25.08 -17.30 -55.87
N ALA A 2 25.46 -17.15 -54.60
CA ALA A 2 24.62 -17.50 -53.45
C ALA A 2 24.74 -16.42 -52.37
N THR A 3 23.72 -15.57 -52.24
CA THR A 3 23.64 -14.59 -51.15
C THR A 3 22.56 -15.02 -50.17
N ARG A 4 23.01 -15.74 -49.14
CA ARG A 4 22.28 -15.95 -47.89
C ARG A 4 22.23 -14.61 -47.15
N THR A 5 21.09 -13.94 -47.09
CA THR A 5 20.85 -12.87 -46.12
C THR A 5 19.92 -13.39 -45.03
N ARG A 6 20.57 -13.93 -44.02
CA ARG A 6 20.04 -14.41 -42.75
C ARG A 6 19.38 -13.25 -42.00
N THR A 7 18.07 -13.15 -42.08
CA THR A 7 17.29 -12.12 -41.37
C THR A 7 17.48 -12.30 -39.86
N VAL A 8 17.92 -11.22 -39.22
CA VAL A 8 18.36 -11.16 -37.83
C VAL A 8 17.17 -11.44 -36.90
N ARG A 9 17.30 -12.46 -36.05
CA ARG A 9 16.41 -12.72 -34.92
C ARG A 9 16.41 -11.50 -34.00
N ARG A 10 15.35 -10.70 -34.05
CA ARG A 10 15.10 -9.64 -33.07
C ARG A 10 14.79 -10.33 -31.74
N ARG A 11 15.80 -10.45 -30.88
CA ARG A 11 15.63 -10.89 -29.49
C ARG A 11 14.68 -9.90 -28.82
N TYR A 12 13.47 -10.36 -28.50
CA TYR A 12 12.61 -9.69 -27.54
C TYR A 12 13.35 -9.66 -26.20
N GLN A 13 13.81 -8.48 -25.79
CA GLN A 13 14.25 -8.26 -24.42
C GLN A 13 12.99 -7.94 -23.61
N PRO A 14 12.56 -8.79 -22.67
CA PRO A 14 11.48 -8.40 -21.78
C PRO A 14 11.93 -7.17 -21.00
N ARG A 15 11.11 -6.11 -21.00
CA ARG A 15 11.30 -4.95 -20.14
C ARG A 15 11.27 -5.44 -18.70
N ARG A 16 12.42 -5.37 -18.02
CA ARG A 16 12.51 -5.47 -16.57
C ARG A 16 11.55 -4.43 -15.99
N THR A 17 10.51 -4.87 -15.31
CA THR A 17 9.80 -4.04 -14.34
C THR A 17 9.74 -4.85 -13.05
N ASP A 18 10.68 -4.50 -12.19
CA ASP A 18 10.64 -4.51 -10.73
C ASP A 18 10.22 -5.81 -10.04
N ALA A 19 11.24 -6.63 -9.79
CA ALA A 19 11.22 -7.60 -8.71
C ALA A 19 10.92 -6.87 -7.39
N GLN A 20 9.69 -7.02 -6.89
CA GLN A 20 9.36 -6.60 -5.53
C GLN A 20 10.09 -7.51 -4.55
N GLN A 21 11.13 -6.94 -3.94
CA GLN A 21 11.84 -7.48 -2.78
C GLN A 21 10.85 -7.84 -1.67
N THR A 22 10.67 -9.13 -1.43
CA THR A 22 10.12 -9.66 -0.18
C THR A 22 11.26 -9.75 0.83
N SER A 23 11.63 -8.62 1.44
CA SER A 23 12.26 -8.68 2.76
C SER A 23 11.21 -9.14 3.78
N PRO A 24 11.59 -9.88 4.84
CA PRO A 24 10.70 -10.13 5.97
C PRO A 24 10.47 -8.77 6.63
N LYS A 25 9.42 -8.08 6.18
CA LYS A 25 9.04 -6.77 6.70
C LYS A 25 8.58 -7.02 8.12
N GLU A 26 9.31 -6.47 9.07
CA GLU A 26 8.93 -6.46 10.48
C GLU A 26 7.43 -6.21 10.61
N GLU A 27 6.78 -7.07 11.38
CA GLU A 27 5.35 -6.98 11.64
C GLU A 27 5.09 -5.65 12.33
N GLY A 28 4.35 -4.77 11.67
CA GLY A 28 4.05 -3.46 12.22
C GLY A 28 3.13 -3.59 13.42
N ILE A 29 3.13 -2.56 14.27
CA ILE A 29 2.35 -2.57 15.52
C ILE A 29 0.89 -2.31 15.16
N PRO A 30 -0.04 -3.25 15.45
CA PRO A 30 -1.46 -3.04 15.21
C PRO A 30 -2.02 -2.11 16.29
N VAL A 31 -2.61 -1.01 15.86
CA VAL A 31 -3.25 -0.02 16.74
C VAL A 31 -4.64 0.31 16.21
N GLU A 32 -5.54 0.68 17.10
CA GLU A 32 -6.89 1.09 16.78
C GLU A 32 -6.99 2.62 16.72
N GLY A 33 -7.84 3.10 15.83
CA GLY A 33 -8.07 4.53 15.68
C GLY A 33 -9.36 4.86 14.94
N VAL A 34 -9.71 6.13 14.95
CA VAL A 34 -10.89 6.67 14.28
C VAL A 34 -10.42 7.55 13.12
N VAL A 35 -11.04 7.39 11.96
CA VAL A 35 -10.76 8.25 10.80
C VAL A 35 -11.33 9.63 11.04
N THR A 36 -10.50 10.67 11.03
CA THR A 36 -10.95 12.05 11.18
C THR A 36 -11.28 12.67 9.83
N GLU A 37 -10.37 12.53 8.86
CA GLU A 37 -10.47 13.21 7.57
C GLU A 37 -9.96 12.34 6.42
N THR A 38 -10.53 12.54 5.24
CA THR A 38 -10.10 11.90 3.99
C THR A 38 -9.30 12.89 3.15
N LEU A 39 -8.08 12.52 2.77
CA LEU A 39 -7.18 13.33 1.95
C LEU A 39 -7.16 12.84 0.49
N PRO A 40 -6.82 13.71 -0.48
CA PRO A 40 -6.57 13.28 -1.85
C PRO A 40 -5.44 12.24 -1.88
N ASN A 41 -5.48 11.32 -2.85
CA ASN A 41 -4.59 10.15 -3.00
C ASN A 41 -4.89 8.93 -2.12
N ALA A 42 -6.13 8.79 -1.61
CA ALA A 42 -6.51 7.69 -0.72
C ALA A 42 -5.64 7.61 0.55
N MET A 43 -5.23 8.78 1.03
CA MET A 43 -4.64 8.97 2.34
C MET A 43 -5.76 9.36 3.32
N PHE A 44 -5.62 8.93 4.56
CA PHE A 44 -6.61 9.15 5.60
C PHE A 44 -5.88 9.65 6.83
N ARG A 45 -6.42 10.68 7.47
CA ARG A 45 -6.01 11.06 8.82
C ARG A 45 -6.74 10.19 9.81
N VAL A 46 -5.98 9.42 10.58
CA VAL A 46 -6.51 8.57 11.64
C VAL A 46 -6.04 9.11 12.96
N LYS A 47 -6.97 9.35 13.88
CA LYS A 47 -6.69 9.67 15.26
C LYS A 47 -6.60 8.35 16.03
N LEU A 48 -5.41 8.05 16.53
CA LEU A 48 -5.17 6.89 17.40
C LEU A 48 -5.80 7.15 18.77
N GLU A 49 -6.11 6.08 19.51
CA GLU A 49 -6.57 6.20 20.90
C GLU A 49 -5.54 6.89 21.80
N SER A 50 -4.25 6.80 21.44
CA SER A 50 -3.15 7.52 22.11
C SER A 50 -3.20 9.04 21.90
N GLY A 51 -4.14 9.57 21.10
CA GLY A 51 -4.30 11.00 20.83
C GLY A 51 -3.44 11.55 19.69
N HIS A 52 -2.56 10.73 19.10
CA HIS A 52 -1.76 11.11 17.95
C HIS A 52 -2.54 10.98 16.64
N GLU A 53 -2.27 11.90 15.73
CA GLU A 53 -2.79 11.86 14.36
C GLU A 53 -1.75 11.25 13.42
N VAL A 54 -2.17 10.24 12.67
CA VAL A 54 -1.31 9.53 11.71
C VAL A 54 -1.88 9.59 10.31
N LEU A 55 -0.98 9.65 9.34
CA LEU A 55 -1.31 9.55 7.93
C LEU A 55 -1.29 8.08 7.53
N ALA A 56 -2.47 7.53 7.28
CA ALA A 56 -2.62 6.14 6.89
C ALA A 56 -3.04 6.02 5.43
N HIS A 57 -2.47 5.02 4.74
CA HIS A 57 -2.92 4.62 3.41
C HIS A 57 -3.66 3.29 3.49
N VAL A 58 -4.58 3.06 2.56
CA VAL A 58 -5.31 1.79 2.47
C VAL A 58 -4.42 0.66 1.97
N CYS A 59 -4.52 -0.52 2.58
CA CYS A 59 -3.85 -1.69 2.04
C CYS A 59 -4.51 -2.14 0.73
N GLY A 60 -3.76 -2.90 -0.09
CA GLY A 60 -4.26 -3.42 -1.36
C GLY A 60 -5.53 -4.28 -1.21
N LYS A 61 -5.67 -5.05 -0.12
CA LYS A 61 -6.86 -5.86 0.14
C LYS A 61 -8.13 -5.00 0.29
N ILE A 62 -8.03 -3.84 0.96
CA ILE A 62 -9.14 -2.89 1.07
C ILE A 62 -9.55 -2.35 -0.30
N ARG A 63 -8.57 -2.03 -1.16
CA ARG A 63 -8.84 -1.58 -2.54
C ARG A 63 -9.55 -2.67 -3.37
N MET A 64 -9.16 -3.93 -3.19
CA MET A 64 -9.79 -5.07 -3.88
C MET A 64 -11.21 -5.35 -3.38
N ASN A 65 -11.47 -5.21 -2.08
CA ASN A 65 -12.78 -5.43 -1.48
C ASN A 65 -13.73 -4.21 -1.58
N TYR A 66 -13.34 -3.14 -2.28
CA TYR A 66 -14.12 -1.92 -2.46
C TYR A 66 -14.67 -1.33 -1.14
N VAL A 67 -13.92 -1.48 -0.03
CA VAL A 67 -14.34 -0.96 1.27
C VAL A 67 -14.22 0.56 1.24
N ARG A 68 -15.35 1.25 1.35
CA ARG A 68 -15.41 2.70 1.49
C ARG A 68 -15.11 3.08 2.93
N ILE A 69 -14.15 3.96 3.13
CA ILE A 69 -13.81 4.51 4.44
C ILE A 69 -14.38 5.92 4.49
N LEU A 70 -15.20 6.18 5.50
CA LEU A 70 -15.80 7.48 5.79
C LEU A 70 -15.13 8.06 7.04
N PRO A 71 -15.12 9.40 7.18
CA PRO A 71 -14.75 10.02 8.46
C PRO A 71 -15.73 9.56 9.56
N GLY A 72 -15.20 9.25 10.74
CA GLY A 72 -15.92 8.67 11.87
C GLY A 72 -15.82 7.14 11.97
N ASP A 73 -15.27 6.46 10.96
CA ASP A 73 -15.12 5.01 10.99
C ASP A 73 -13.98 4.57 11.93
N ARG A 74 -14.24 3.49 12.67
CA ARG A 74 -13.20 2.80 13.44
C ARG A 74 -12.41 1.88 12.54
N VAL A 75 -11.09 2.04 12.54
CA VAL A 75 -10.18 1.29 11.68
C VAL A 75 -9.02 0.72 12.48
N LYS A 76 -8.52 -0.43 12.05
CA LYS A 76 -7.29 -1.03 12.53
C LYS A 76 -6.15 -0.61 11.62
N VAL A 77 -5.19 0.12 12.20
CA VAL A 77 -4.02 0.65 11.51
C VAL A 77 -2.79 -0.11 11.99
N GLU A 78 -1.96 -0.51 11.05
CA GLU A 78 -0.65 -1.06 11.33
C GLU A 78 0.39 0.04 11.17
N LEU A 79 1.07 0.40 12.25
CA LEU A 79 2.13 1.41 12.24
C LEU A 79 3.46 0.76 11.91
N SER A 80 4.27 1.45 11.11
CA SER A 80 5.66 1.05 10.91
C SER A 80 6.42 1.26 12.23
N PRO A 81 7.23 0.29 12.69
CA PRO A 81 8.00 0.44 13.93
C PRO A 81 9.03 1.57 13.85
N TYR A 82 9.43 1.95 12.64
CA TYR A 82 10.36 3.05 12.37
C TYR A 82 9.68 4.43 12.35
N ASP A 83 8.44 4.50 11.87
CA ASP A 83 7.71 5.74 11.63
C ASP A 83 6.29 5.65 12.21
N LEU A 84 6.13 6.12 13.44
CA LEU A 84 4.84 6.15 14.13
C LEU A 84 3.83 7.15 13.50
N THR A 85 4.27 8.02 12.58
CA THR A 85 3.42 8.99 11.89
C THR A 85 2.71 8.42 10.66
N ARG A 86 3.18 7.26 10.17
CA ARG A 86 2.67 6.61 8.97
C ARG A 86 2.10 5.25 9.30
N GLY A 87 0.92 4.99 8.75
CA GLY A 87 0.22 3.74 8.98
C GLY A 87 -0.33 3.10 7.72
N ARG A 88 -0.69 1.83 7.85
CA ARG A 88 -1.42 1.06 6.84
C ARG A 88 -2.75 0.60 7.42
N ILE A 89 -3.86 0.97 6.77
CA ILE A 89 -5.19 0.51 7.19
C ILE A 89 -5.38 -0.93 6.75
N MET A 90 -5.53 -1.83 7.71
CA MET A 90 -5.73 -3.26 7.49
C MET A 90 -7.21 -3.63 7.40
N TRP A 91 -8.01 -3.12 8.34
CA TRP A 91 -9.40 -3.52 8.52
C TRP A 91 -10.26 -2.35 9.04
N ARG A 92 -11.55 -2.31 8.68
CA ARG A 92 -12.57 -1.40 9.23
C ARG A 92 -13.57 -2.17 10.10
N TYR A 93 -13.77 -1.74 11.33
CA TYR A 93 -14.79 -2.33 12.21
C TYR A 93 -16.19 -1.94 11.72
N LYS A 94 -17.13 -2.89 11.76
CA LYS A 94 -18.51 -2.69 11.33
C LYS A 94 -19.33 -2.04 12.44
#